data_AF-A0A832JTT2-F1
#
_entry.id   AF-A0A832JTT2-F1
#
_cell.length_a   1.000
_cell.length_b   1.000
_cell.length_c   1.000
_cell.angle_alpha   90.00
_cell.angle_beta   90.00
_cell.angle_gamma   90.00
#
_symmetry.space_group_name_H-M   'P 1'
#
loop_
_entity.id
_entity.type
_entity.pdbx_description
1 polymer ?
#
loop_
_entity_poly.entity_id
_entity_poly.type
_entity_poly.pdbx_seq_one_letter_code
_entity_poly.pdbx_strand_id
1 'polypeptide(L)' 'MPYVHKLYEIDTKKWTIKRRNRKCPKCGSFMAFHKDPVPRWHCGKCSYVEYIK' A
#
# COMPACT_ATOMS: atom_id res chain seq x y z
N MET A 1 2.82 0.85 -17.45
CA MET A 1 2.90 -0.42 -16.70
C MET A 1 3.32 -0.11 -15.27
N PRO A 2 2.60 -0.56 -14.22
CA PRO A 2 2.94 -0.22 -12.84
C PRO A 2 4.20 -0.98 -12.38
N TYR A 3 5.18 -0.25 -11.84
CA TYR A 3 6.43 -0.82 -11.33
C TYR A 3 6.23 -1.47 -9.95
N VAL A 4 5.77 -2.72 -9.91
CA VAL A 4 5.42 -3.45 -8.68
C VAL A 4 6.61 -3.62 -7.72
N HIS A 5 7.82 -3.74 -8.24
CA HIS A 5 9.03 -3.91 -7.42
C HIS A 5 9.29 -2.73 -6.48
N LYS A 6 8.83 -1.51 -6.81
CA LYS A 6 9.01 -0.31 -5.97
C LYS A 6 8.12 -0.28 -4.73
N LEU A 7 7.18 -1.22 -4.60
CA LEU A 7 6.28 -1.35 -3.44
C LEU A 7 6.90 -2.13 -2.28
N TYR A 8 8.10 -2.68 -2.48
CA TYR A 8 8.84 -3.42 -1.48
C TYR A 8 10.11 -2.65 -1.11
N GLU A 9 10.33 -2.47 0.18
CA GLU A 9 11.57 -1.96 0.74
C GLU A 9 12.39 -3.15 1.24
N ILE A 10 13.64 -3.21 0.80
CA ILE A 10 14.58 -4.27 1.15
C ILE A 10 15.48 -3.73 2.26
N ASP A 11 15.31 -4.24 3.47
CA ASP A 11 16.23 -3.99 4.58
C ASP A 11 17.42 -4.94 4.44
N THR A 12 18.47 -4.53 3.71
CA THR A 12 19.69 -5.34 3.48
C THR A 12 20.43 -5.73 4.76
N LYS A 13 20.26 -4.95 5.84
CA LYS A 13 20.87 -5.24 7.15
C LYS A 13 20.19 -6.38 7.91
N LYS A 14 18.88 -6.57 7.71
CA LYS A 14 18.07 -7.56 8.43
C LYS A 14 17.65 -8.72 7.52
N TRP A 15 18.01 -8.68 6.24
CA TRP A 15 17.53 -9.62 5.22
C TRP A 15 16.00 -9.75 5.20
N THR A 16 15.30 -8.65 5.50
CA THR A 16 13.83 -8.63 5.51
C THR A 16 13.27 -7.78 4.38
N ILE A 17 12.30 -8.33 3.68
CA ILE A 17 11.53 -7.62 2.67
C ILE A 17 10.27 -7.07 3.34
N LYS A 18 10.18 -5.75 3.48
CA LYS A 18 8.98 -5.09 4.01
C LYS A 18 8.15 -4.54 2.86
N ARG A 19 6.84 -4.67 3.00
CA ARG A 19 5.88 -4.02 2.10
C ARG A 19 5.73 -2.56 2.51
N ARG A 20 5.91 -1.65 1.56
CA ARG A 20 5.78 -0.20 1.78
C ARG A 20 4.33 0.22 2.00
N ASN A 21 3.40 -0.45 1.32
CA ASN A 21 1.98 -0.11 1.33
C ASN A 21 1.15 -1.06 2.20
N ARG A 22 0.06 -0.54 2.78
CA ARG A 22 -0.92 -1.34 3.53
C ARG A 22 -1.57 -2.39 2.62
N LYS A 23 -1.90 -3.53 3.24
CA LYS A 23 -2.71 -4.59 2.64
C LYS A 23 -4.18 -4.29 2.90
N CYS A 24 -5.03 -4.43 1.89
CA CYS A 24 -6.47 -4.26 2.06
C CYS A 24 -7.02 -5.36 2.98
N PRO A 25 -7.81 -5.02 4.03
CA PRO A 25 -8.38 -6.00 4.94
C PRO A 25 -9.40 -6.93 4.27
N LYS A 26 -10.05 -6.47 3.19
CA LYS A 26 -11.09 -7.25 2.49
C LYS A 26 -10.52 -8.21 1.43
N CYS A 27 -9.67 -7.70 0.54
CA CYS A 27 -9.23 -8.46 -0.65
C CYS A 27 -7.74 -8.81 -0.64
N GLY A 28 -6.99 -8.37 0.38
CA GLY A 28 -5.57 -8.68 0.50
C GLY A 28 -4.65 -8.00 -0.53
N SER A 29 -5.18 -7.13 -1.40
CA SER A 29 -4.39 -6.42 -2.41
C SER A 29 -3.65 -5.21 -1.82
N PHE A 30 -2.68 -4.68 -2.55
CA PHE A 30 -1.99 -3.43 -2.18
C PHE A 30 -2.94 -2.25 -2.24
N MET A 31 -2.98 -1.47 -1.18
CA MET A 31 -3.71 -0.19 -1.16
C MET A 31 -2.78 0.93 -1.64
N ALA A 32 -3.35 1.90 -2.37
CA ALA A 32 -2.67 3.14 -2.72
C ALA A 32 -2.91 4.16 -1.62
N PHE A 33 -1.85 4.85 -1.20
CA PHE A 33 -1.98 5.97 -0.28
C PHE A 33 -2.11 7.27 -1.07
N HIS A 34 -3.26 7.93 -0.94
CA HIS A 34 -3.50 9.25 -1.51
C HIS A 34 -3.41 10.28 -0.40
N LYS A 35 -2.54 11.29 -0.56
CA LYS A 35 -2.33 12.35 0.44
C LYS A 35 -3.37 13.46 0.33
N ASP A 36 -3.78 13.80 -0.89
CA ASP A 36 -4.69 14.91 -1.17
C ASP A 36 -6.07 14.43 -1.64
N PRO A 37 -7.17 15.14 -1.31
CA PRO A 37 -7.29 16.27 -0.37
C PRO A 37 -7.31 15.85 1.12
N VAL A 38 -7.54 14.56 1.40
CA VAL A 38 -7.49 13.97 2.75
C VAL A 38 -6.67 12.67 2.65
N PRO A 39 -5.73 12.42 3.58
CA PRO A 39 -4.90 11.22 3.58
C PRO A 39 -5.78 9.98 3.70
N ARG A 40 -5.81 9.16 2.65
CA ARG A 40 -6.63 7.95 2.57
C ARG A 40 -5.90 6.80 1.91
N TRP A 41 -6.16 5.60 2.38
CA TRP A 41 -5.84 4.36 1.71
C TRP A 41 -6.99 3.97 0.81
N HIS A 42 -6.74 3.84 -0.48
CA HIS A 42 -7.72 3.39 -1.46
C HIS A 42 -7.29 2.05 -2.07
N CYS A 43 -8.18 1.06 -2.09
CA CYS A 43 -7.95 -0.20 -2.76
C CYS A 43 -8.52 -0.17 -4.19
N GLY A 44 -7.65 -0.26 -5.20
CA GLY A 44 -8.08 -0.26 -6.60
C GLY A 44 -8.85 -1.51 -7.06
N LYS A 45 -8.85 -2.61 -6.28
CA LYS A 45 -9.53 -3.86 -6.65
C LYS A 45 -10.97 -3.95 -6.14
N CYS A 46 -11.20 -3.54 -4.89
CA CYS A 46 -12.51 -3.66 -4.23
C CYS A 46 -13.13 -2.30 -3.86
N SER A 47 -12.52 -1.21 -4.33
CA SER A 47 -12.94 0.18 -4.06
C SER A 47 -13.06 0.52 -2.57
N TYR A 48 -12.38 -0.24 -1.71
CA TYR A 48 -12.39 -0.01 -0.27
C TYR A 48 -11.50 1.19 0.08
N VAL A 49 -12.02 2.06 0.95
CA VAL A 49 -11.34 3.29 1.38
C VAL A 49 -11.23 3.32 2.90
N GLU A 50 -10.02 3.54 3.40
CA GLU A 50 -9.78 3.89 4.80
C GLU A 50 -9.20 5.30 4.85
N TYR A 51 -9.86 6.20 5.57
CA TYR A 51 -9.32 7.51 5.85
C TYR A 51 -8.38 7.43 7.05
N ILE A 52 -7.20 8.00 6.93
CA ILE A 52 -6.31 8.18 8.08
C ILE A 52 -6.82 9.42 8.80
N LYS A 53 -7.28 9.24 10.04
CA LYS A 53 -7.73 10.32 10.91
C LYS A 53 -6.56 10.91 11.69
#